data_AF-A0A928CSZ3-F1
#
_entry.id   AF-A0A928CSZ3-F1
#
_cell.length_a   1.000
_cell.length_b   1.000
_cell.length_c   1.000
_cell.angle_alpha   90.00
_cell.angle_beta   90.00
_cell.angle_gamma   90.00
#
_symmetry.space_group_name_H-M   'P 1'
#
loop_
_entity.id
_entity.type
_entity.pdbx_description
1 polymer ?
#
loop_
_entity_poly.entity_id
_entity_poly.type
_entity_poly.pdbx_seq_one_letter_code
_entity_poly.pdbx_strand_id
1 'polypeptide(L)'
;MDRYYTNEKNVLIVIALLKAHNIRKVVASPGGTNVSFVASVQHDPFFQIYSAVDERSAGYIACGLASAAREPVVLSCTGATASRNYMPALTEAFYRKLPILAITSTQNLNRIGMHHAQVLDRRVVPNDIAQLSVTIPSIRDEEDAWGCEVRANQAMLELTRHGGMPVHINLETTFSQDFSVQELPAVRIIRRIRYNNPRPELPNGRIGIYVGAHQEWSKTLFETVESFCKKYNAIVFCDHTSNYRGQYSCFVSRLTSQVEYLA
;
A
#
# COMPACT_ATOMS: atom_id res chain seq x y z
N MET A 1 2.78 31.32 -7.83
CA MET A 1 2.83 30.07 -8.61
C MET A 1 2.08 29.05 -7.81
N ASP A 2 0.87 28.71 -8.25
CA ASP A 2 0.09 27.64 -7.65
C ASP A 2 0.87 26.34 -7.88
N ARG A 3 1.35 25.74 -6.79
CA ARG A 3 2.13 24.49 -6.84
C ARG A 3 1.14 23.36 -6.65
N TYR A 4 0.91 22.58 -7.70
CA TYR A 4 0.06 21.40 -7.66
C TYR A 4 0.91 20.16 -7.27
N TYR A 5 0.49 18.96 -7.67
CA TYR A 5 1.23 17.72 -7.39
C TYR A 5 2.39 17.52 -8.38
N THR A 6 3.39 16.76 -7.94
CA THR A 6 4.53 16.32 -8.78
C THR A 6 4.08 15.49 -9.98
N ASN A 7 4.83 15.49 -11.08
CA ASN A 7 4.60 14.55 -12.19
C ASN A 7 5.14 13.11 -11.94
N GLU A 8 5.77 12.86 -10.78
CA GLU A 8 6.24 11.53 -10.39
C GLU A 8 5.06 10.59 -10.08
N LYS A 9 4.71 9.73 -11.04
CA LYS A 9 3.54 8.84 -10.99
C LYS A 9 3.47 7.97 -9.74
N ASN A 10 4.60 7.45 -9.27
CA ASN A 10 4.66 6.59 -8.09
C ASN A 10 4.33 7.38 -6.81
N VAL A 11 4.79 8.62 -6.71
CA VAL A 11 4.46 9.55 -5.61
C VAL A 11 2.96 9.88 -5.65
N LEU A 12 2.42 10.18 -6.84
CA LEU A 12 0.99 10.46 -7.03
C LEU A 12 0.10 9.29 -6.57
N ILE A 13 0.45 8.06 -6.91
CA ILE A 13 -0.28 6.85 -6.47
C ILE A 13 -0.27 6.74 -4.94
N VAL A 14 0.88 6.96 -4.30
CA VAL A 14 0.98 6.90 -2.84
C VAL A 14 0.08 7.97 -2.20
N ILE A 15 0.10 9.21 -2.69
CA ILE A 15 -0.74 10.30 -2.18
C ILE A 15 -2.22 9.99 -2.38
N ALA A 16 -2.62 9.55 -3.57
CA ALA A 16 -3.99 9.14 -3.86
C ALA A 16 -4.49 8.04 -2.92
N LEU A 17 -3.64 7.04 -2.66
CA LEU A 17 -3.97 5.95 -1.73
C LEU A 17 -4.02 6.43 -0.27
N LEU A 18 -3.17 7.38 0.16
CA LEU A 18 -3.28 7.97 1.51
C LEU A 18 -4.65 8.61 1.71
N LYS A 19 -5.15 9.38 0.72
CA LYS A 19 -6.50 9.98 0.75
C LYS A 19 -7.58 8.90 0.80
N ALA A 20 -7.47 7.89 -0.05
CA ALA A 20 -8.42 6.78 -0.11
C ALA A 20 -8.53 5.97 1.19
N HIS A 21 -7.42 5.82 1.92
CA HIS A 21 -7.35 5.17 3.24
C HIS A 21 -7.60 6.14 4.41
N ASN A 22 -7.96 7.39 4.12
CA ASN A 22 -8.24 8.45 5.08
C ASN A 22 -7.05 8.77 6.03
N ILE A 23 -5.81 8.69 5.53
CA ILE A 23 -4.59 8.99 6.28
C ILE A 23 -4.18 10.45 6.02
N ARG A 24 -4.47 11.31 6.99
CA ARG A 24 -4.39 12.78 6.83
C ARG A 24 -3.18 13.46 7.49
N LYS A 25 -2.65 12.90 8.58
CA LYS A 25 -1.58 13.55 9.37
C LYS A 25 -0.21 13.17 8.84
N VAL A 26 0.61 14.16 8.57
CA VAL A 26 1.97 13.99 8.05
C VAL A 26 2.94 14.79 8.91
N VAL A 27 3.97 14.15 9.43
CA VAL A 27 5.13 14.81 10.05
C VAL A 27 6.27 14.75 9.05
N ALA A 28 6.67 15.90 8.52
CA ALA A 28 7.64 16.02 7.45
C ALA A 28 8.95 16.65 7.94
N SER A 29 10.05 15.96 7.67
CA SER A 29 11.42 16.43 7.82
C SER A 29 11.95 16.82 6.44
N PRO A 30 12.16 18.13 6.17
CA PRO A 30 12.51 18.61 4.84
C PRO A 30 13.86 18.07 4.34
N GLY A 31 13.93 17.70 3.06
CA GLY A 31 15.18 17.30 2.41
C GLY A 31 15.05 17.23 0.89
N GLY A 32 16.18 17.09 0.18
CA GLY A 32 16.19 17.16 -1.28
C GLY A 32 15.48 16.00 -1.99
N THR A 33 15.47 14.80 -1.41
CA THR A 33 14.88 13.62 -2.06
C THR A 33 13.38 13.44 -1.77
N ASN A 34 12.83 14.09 -0.74
CA ASN A 34 11.41 13.99 -0.42
C ASN A 34 10.59 15.21 -0.87
N VAL A 35 11.18 16.15 -1.62
CA VAL A 35 10.48 17.34 -2.13
C VAL A 35 9.24 16.95 -2.95
N SER A 36 9.35 15.97 -3.85
CA SER A 36 8.23 15.52 -4.69
C SER A 36 7.03 15.07 -3.87
N PHE A 37 7.26 14.39 -2.73
CA PHE A 37 6.19 14.01 -1.80
C PHE A 37 5.72 15.20 -0.96
N VAL A 38 6.63 15.87 -0.24
CA VAL A 38 6.30 16.91 0.74
C VAL A 38 5.61 18.12 0.08
N ALA A 39 6.13 18.61 -1.05
CA ALA A 39 5.51 19.74 -1.74
C ALA A 39 4.12 19.38 -2.28
N SER A 40 3.94 18.15 -2.79
CA SER A 40 2.65 17.67 -3.28
C SER A 40 1.59 17.60 -2.19
N VAL A 41 1.95 17.13 -0.98
CA VAL A 41 0.99 17.09 0.14
C VAL A 41 0.80 18.46 0.81
N GLN A 42 1.79 19.35 0.76
CA GLN A 42 1.74 20.68 1.38
C GLN A 42 0.63 21.58 0.83
N HIS A 43 0.28 21.40 -0.44
CA HIS A 43 -0.72 22.20 -1.12
C HIS A 43 -2.11 21.56 -1.16
N ASP A 44 -2.26 20.34 -0.66
CA ASP A 44 -3.54 19.63 -0.62
C ASP A 44 -4.20 19.78 0.77
N PRO A 45 -5.37 20.45 0.86
CA PRO A 45 -6.03 20.75 2.14
C PRO A 45 -6.52 19.51 2.90
N PHE A 46 -6.52 18.34 2.27
CA PHE A 46 -6.80 17.08 2.96
C PHE A 46 -5.73 16.74 4.02
N PHE A 47 -4.48 17.11 3.77
CA PHE A 47 -3.37 16.75 4.66
C PHE A 47 -3.10 17.82 5.72
N GLN A 48 -2.87 17.37 6.95
CA GLN A 48 -2.38 18.20 8.03
C GLN A 48 -0.89 17.92 8.23
N ILE A 49 -0.06 18.91 7.90
CA ILE A 49 1.40 18.76 7.91
C ILE A 49 2.02 19.46 9.10
N TYR A 50 2.91 18.73 9.78
CA TYR A 50 3.76 19.20 10.86
C TYR A 50 5.19 19.17 10.38
N SER A 51 5.88 20.31 10.35
CA SER A 51 7.29 20.36 9.99
C SER A 51 8.17 20.12 11.22
N ALA A 52 9.12 19.21 11.11
CA ALA A 52 10.10 18.94 12.16
C ALA A 52 11.46 18.63 11.53
N VAL A 53 12.43 19.53 11.73
CA VAL A 53 13.76 19.46 11.10
C VAL A 53 14.58 18.30 11.66
N ASP A 54 14.53 18.06 12.97
CA ASP A 54 15.16 16.90 13.59
C ASP A 54 14.27 15.68 13.39
N GLU A 55 14.73 14.71 12.58
CA GLU A 55 13.95 13.50 12.28
C GLU A 55 13.69 12.65 13.53
N ARG A 56 14.61 12.61 14.50
CA ARG A 56 14.40 11.84 15.73
C ARG A 56 13.24 12.44 16.52
N SER A 57 13.22 13.76 16.64
CA SER A 57 12.11 14.50 17.25
C SER A 57 10.81 14.30 16.47
N ALA A 58 10.87 14.38 15.13
CA ALA A 58 9.73 14.14 14.25
C ALA A 58 9.10 12.75 14.47
N GLY A 59 9.93 11.72 14.63
CA GLY A 59 9.49 10.37 14.96
C GLY A 59 8.64 10.32 16.23
N TYR A 60 9.09 10.96 17.31
CA TYR A 60 8.33 11.01 18.57
C TYR A 60 7.09 11.89 18.50
N ILE A 61 7.11 12.96 17.70
CA ILE A 61 5.90 13.75 17.39
C ILE A 61 4.85 12.84 16.73
N ALA A 62 5.24 12.04 15.74
CA ALA A 62 4.33 11.08 15.11
C ALA A 62 3.81 10.04 16.11
N CYS A 63 4.65 9.51 17.00
CA CYS A 63 4.19 8.62 18.08
C CYS A 63 3.13 9.28 18.97
N GLY A 64 3.36 10.53 19.40
CA GLY A 64 2.42 11.29 20.19
C GLY A 64 1.08 11.51 19.47
N LEU A 65 1.14 11.96 18.21
CA LEU A 65 -0.05 12.18 17.38
C LEU A 65 -0.84 10.89 17.14
N ALA A 66 -0.16 9.79 16.81
CA ALA A 66 -0.79 8.49 16.57
C ALA A 66 -1.42 7.94 17.85
N SER A 67 -0.74 8.07 18.98
CA SER A 67 -1.25 7.63 20.28
C SER A 67 -2.47 8.44 20.74
N ALA A 68 -2.45 9.76 20.56
CA ALA A 68 -3.53 10.64 21.00
C ALA A 68 -4.78 10.51 20.11
N ALA A 69 -4.59 10.44 18.79
CA ALA A 69 -5.69 10.41 17.83
C ALA A 69 -6.20 8.99 17.52
N ARG A 70 -5.42 7.94 17.82
CA ARG A 70 -5.69 6.55 17.40
C ARG A 70 -5.91 6.42 15.88
N GLU A 71 -5.19 7.23 15.12
CA GLU A 71 -5.23 7.29 13.67
C GLU A 71 -3.83 7.10 13.10
N PRO A 72 -3.69 6.57 11.87
CA PRO A 72 -2.40 6.48 11.22
C PRO A 72 -1.74 7.84 11.01
N VAL A 73 -0.43 7.91 11.23
CA VAL A 73 0.38 9.13 11.01
C VAL A 73 1.54 8.80 10.06
N VAL A 74 1.72 9.64 9.05
CA VAL A 74 2.84 9.52 8.11
C VAL A 74 4.06 10.25 8.66
N LEU A 75 5.22 9.62 8.57
CA LEU A 75 6.52 10.27 8.67
C LEU A 75 7.12 10.39 7.27
N SER A 76 7.70 11.54 6.93
CA SER A 76 8.43 11.70 5.69
C SER A 76 9.76 12.39 5.87
N CYS A 77 10.83 11.78 5.37
CA CYS A 77 12.16 12.38 5.32
C CYS A 77 12.88 12.03 4.01
N THR A 78 13.99 12.72 3.76
CA THR A 78 14.99 12.25 2.79
C THR A 78 15.55 10.89 3.23
N GLY A 79 16.26 10.21 2.35
CA GLY A 79 16.81 8.88 2.63
C GLY A 79 17.90 8.89 3.70
N ALA A 80 19.12 8.50 3.30
CA ALA A 80 20.36 8.67 4.08
C ALA A 80 20.23 8.50 5.62
N THR A 81 20.98 9.30 6.38
CA THR A 81 20.98 9.30 7.85
C THR A 81 19.68 9.81 8.44
N ALA A 82 18.96 10.70 7.75
CA ALA A 82 17.63 11.19 8.14
C ALA A 82 16.67 10.03 8.45
N SER A 83 16.60 9.04 7.58
CA SER A 83 15.77 7.85 7.79
C SER A 83 16.19 6.98 8.97
N ARG A 84 17.48 6.99 9.36
CA ARG A 84 17.98 6.25 10.53
C ARG A 84 17.60 6.92 11.84
N ASN A 85 17.45 8.24 11.86
CA ASN A 85 16.99 8.97 13.03
C ASN A 85 15.54 8.63 13.44
N TYR A 86 14.72 8.08 12.55
CA TYR A 86 13.39 7.57 12.90
C TYR A 86 13.41 6.28 13.72
N MET A 87 14.50 5.51 13.70
CA MET A 87 14.54 4.17 14.31
C MET A 87 14.08 4.12 15.77
N PRO A 88 14.53 5.00 16.68
CA PRO A 88 14.10 4.93 18.08
C PRO A 88 12.58 5.08 18.26
N ALA A 89 11.99 6.02 17.54
CA ALA A 89 10.54 6.24 17.58
C ALA A 89 9.76 5.11 16.91
N LEU A 90 10.28 4.54 15.83
CA LEU A 90 9.69 3.38 15.16
C LEU A 90 9.76 2.13 16.05
N THR A 91 10.83 1.94 16.82
CA THR A 91 10.92 0.88 17.83
C THR A 91 9.84 1.04 18.89
N GLU A 92 9.70 2.24 19.47
CA GLU A 92 8.61 2.55 20.41
C GLU A 92 7.23 2.26 19.79
N ALA A 93 7.00 2.69 18.55
CA ALA A 93 5.75 2.45 17.83
C ALA A 93 5.47 0.96 17.60
N PHE A 94 6.51 0.16 17.33
CA PHE A 94 6.39 -1.29 17.11
C PHE A 94 5.90 -2.03 18.35
N TYR A 95 6.49 -1.73 19.50
CA TYR A 95 6.11 -2.35 20.77
C TYR A 95 4.77 -1.80 21.30
N ARG A 96 4.48 -0.53 21.07
CA ARG A 96 3.21 0.11 21.48
C ARG A 96 2.06 -0.04 20.49
N LYS A 97 2.29 -0.71 19.36
CA LYS A 97 1.27 -0.93 18.31
C LYS A 97 0.73 0.37 17.70
N LEU A 98 1.59 1.38 17.54
CA LEU A 98 1.21 2.65 16.94
C LEU A 98 1.23 2.57 15.41
N PRO A 99 0.17 3.04 14.71
CA PRO A 99 0.06 2.96 13.25
C PRO A 99 0.88 4.07 12.57
N ILE A 100 2.20 3.91 12.49
CA ILE A 100 3.08 4.90 11.84
C ILE A 100 3.50 4.44 10.45
N LEU A 101 3.28 5.26 9.43
CA LEU A 101 3.75 5.00 8.07
C LEU A 101 5.01 5.84 7.80
N ALA A 102 6.19 5.23 7.85
CA ALA A 102 7.45 5.89 7.49
C ALA A 102 7.66 5.83 5.97
N ILE A 103 7.44 6.96 5.28
CA ILE A 103 7.75 7.14 3.87
C ILE A 103 9.10 7.83 3.76
N THR A 104 10.13 7.07 3.41
CA THR A 104 11.48 7.63 3.32
C THR A 104 11.94 7.63 1.87
N SER A 105 12.21 8.81 1.33
CA SER A 105 12.57 8.94 -0.08
C SER A 105 13.97 8.39 -0.36
N THR A 106 14.19 7.84 -1.54
CA THR A 106 15.48 7.32 -2.00
C THR A 106 15.73 7.69 -3.45
N GLN A 107 17.01 7.69 -3.82
CA GLN A 107 17.39 7.65 -5.23
C GLN A 107 17.17 6.24 -5.79
N ASN A 108 17.31 6.11 -7.11
CA ASN A 108 17.28 4.83 -7.80
C ASN A 108 18.19 3.80 -7.12
N LEU A 109 17.66 2.59 -6.87
CA LEU A 109 18.34 1.55 -6.10
C LEU A 109 19.62 1.04 -6.78
N ASN A 110 19.78 1.21 -8.09
CA ASN A 110 21.01 0.85 -8.80
C ASN A 110 22.22 1.70 -8.36
N ARG A 111 22.00 2.79 -7.62
CA ARG A 111 23.06 3.64 -7.05
C ARG A 111 23.60 3.13 -5.71
N ILE A 112 22.99 2.09 -5.12
CA ILE A 112 23.45 1.51 -3.86
C ILE A 112 24.86 0.95 -4.03
N GLY A 113 25.77 1.33 -3.14
CA GLY A 113 27.17 0.91 -3.17
C GLY A 113 28.04 1.60 -4.22
N MET A 114 27.49 2.53 -5.01
CA MET A 114 28.21 3.23 -6.09
C MET A 114 28.74 4.61 -5.67
N HIS A 115 28.93 4.85 -4.37
CA HIS A 115 29.43 6.11 -3.80
C HIS A 115 28.62 7.38 -4.16
N HIS A 116 27.37 7.24 -4.57
CA HIS A 116 26.47 8.39 -4.70
C HIS A 116 26.15 9.00 -3.32
N ALA A 117 26.25 10.32 -3.24
CA ALA A 117 25.93 11.05 -2.02
C ALA A 117 24.50 10.74 -1.55
N GLN A 118 24.33 10.57 -0.24
CA GLN A 118 23.04 10.37 0.41
C GLN A 118 22.25 9.11 -0.05
N VAL A 119 22.93 8.08 -0.58
CA VAL A 119 22.34 6.77 -0.89
C VAL A 119 22.79 5.73 0.13
N LEU A 120 21.84 5.02 0.74
CA LEU A 120 22.09 3.91 1.67
C LEU A 120 21.26 2.68 1.27
N ASP A 121 21.76 1.49 1.57
CA ASP A 121 20.94 0.28 1.49
C ASP A 121 19.97 0.22 2.68
N ARG A 122 18.67 0.21 2.36
CA ARG A 122 17.57 0.16 3.33
C ARG A 122 16.59 -0.97 3.00
N ARG A 123 17.01 -1.93 2.18
CA ARG A 123 16.20 -3.11 1.83
C ARG A 123 15.99 -4.01 3.04
N VAL A 124 16.98 -4.08 3.93
CA VAL A 124 16.87 -4.77 5.22
C VAL A 124 16.59 -3.75 6.32
N VAL A 125 15.53 -4.00 7.09
CA VAL A 125 15.15 -3.22 8.26
C VAL A 125 15.30 -4.08 9.52
N PRO A 126 15.66 -3.49 10.68
CA PRO A 126 15.56 -4.18 11.95
C PRO A 126 14.16 -4.76 12.19
N ASN A 127 14.10 -5.90 12.86
CA ASN A 127 12.85 -6.65 13.07
C ASN A 127 11.81 -5.88 13.89
N ASP A 128 12.25 -4.91 14.67
CA ASP A 128 11.48 -4.19 15.67
C ASP A 128 11.18 -2.74 15.31
N ILE A 129 11.40 -2.31 14.05
CA ILE A 129 11.04 -0.94 13.61
C ILE A 129 9.87 -0.89 12.62
N ALA A 130 9.56 -1.99 11.95
CA ALA A 130 8.46 -2.05 11.00
C ALA A 130 7.94 -3.48 10.83
N GLN A 131 6.63 -3.65 10.76
CA GLN A 131 6.01 -4.95 10.46
C GLN A 131 6.15 -5.34 8.98
N LEU A 132 6.19 -4.34 8.11
CA LEU A 132 6.36 -4.49 6.68
C LEU A 132 7.21 -3.35 6.16
N SER A 133 8.13 -3.67 5.25
CA SER A 133 8.91 -2.71 4.48
C SER A 133 8.72 -3.02 3.00
N VAL A 134 8.23 -2.05 2.23
CA VAL A 134 8.08 -2.17 0.78
C VAL A 134 8.92 -1.10 0.08
N THR A 135 9.35 -1.40 -1.15
CA THR A 135 9.97 -0.40 -2.02
C THR A 135 9.04 -0.07 -3.17
N ILE A 136 8.85 1.23 -3.42
CA ILE A 136 8.02 1.75 -4.51
C ILE A 136 8.97 2.45 -5.50
N PRO A 137 9.30 1.79 -6.63
CA PRO A 137 10.20 2.33 -7.63
C PRO A 137 9.53 3.45 -8.45
N SER A 138 10.31 4.08 -9.32
CA SER A 138 9.77 4.92 -10.39
C SER A 138 9.00 4.05 -11.41
N ILE A 139 7.94 4.60 -12.02
CA ILE A 139 7.05 3.86 -12.92
C ILE A 139 7.47 4.08 -14.38
N ARG A 140 7.70 2.99 -15.12
CA ARG A 140 8.03 3.03 -16.55
C ARG A 140 6.88 2.55 -17.44
N ASP A 141 6.11 1.58 -16.96
CA ASP A 141 5.01 0.96 -17.68
C ASP A 141 3.79 0.70 -16.76
N GLU A 142 2.73 0.08 -17.32
CA GLU A 142 1.50 -0.22 -16.58
C GLU A 142 1.69 -1.29 -15.50
N GLU A 143 2.63 -2.23 -15.69
CA GLU A 143 2.93 -3.28 -14.73
C GLU A 143 3.64 -2.70 -13.49
N ASP A 144 4.60 -1.80 -13.70
CA ASP A 144 5.23 -1.02 -12.63
C ASP A 144 4.15 -0.22 -11.85
N ALA A 145 3.18 0.38 -12.56
CA ALA A 145 2.09 1.13 -11.94
C ALA A 145 1.19 0.25 -11.06
N TRP A 146 0.74 -0.88 -11.60
CA TRP A 146 -0.04 -1.88 -10.84
C TRP A 146 0.74 -2.39 -9.62
N GLY A 147 2.02 -2.71 -9.79
CA GLY A 147 2.89 -3.13 -8.70
C GLY A 147 3.07 -2.06 -7.62
N CYS A 148 3.11 -0.78 -8.00
CA CYS A 148 3.15 0.34 -7.04
C CYS A 148 1.85 0.42 -6.24
N GLU A 149 0.69 0.33 -6.89
CA GLU A 149 -0.62 0.33 -6.22
C GLU A 149 -0.74 -0.81 -5.21
N VAL A 150 -0.35 -2.04 -5.60
CA VAL A 150 -0.41 -3.22 -4.74
C VAL A 150 0.47 -3.05 -3.51
N ARG A 151 1.73 -2.64 -3.69
CA ARG A 151 2.69 -2.45 -2.58
C ARG A 151 2.25 -1.34 -1.62
N ALA A 152 1.79 -0.22 -2.15
CA ALA A 152 1.29 0.90 -1.34
C ALA A 152 0.04 0.50 -0.54
N ASN A 153 -0.92 -0.19 -1.17
CA ASN A 153 -2.09 -0.72 -0.46
C ASN A 153 -1.68 -1.71 0.63
N GLN A 154 -0.77 -2.64 0.33
CA GLN A 154 -0.28 -3.61 1.31
C GLN A 154 0.31 -2.89 2.52
N ALA A 155 1.15 -1.86 2.31
CA ALA A 155 1.70 -1.05 3.39
C ALA A 155 0.60 -0.40 4.25
N MET A 156 -0.38 0.25 3.61
CA MET A 156 -1.47 0.92 4.35
C MET A 156 -2.38 -0.05 5.10
N LEU A 157 -2.61 -1.25 4.56
CA LEU A 157 -3.39 -2.30 5.24
C LEU A 157 -2.68 -2.88 6.47
N GLU A 158 -1.35 -2.89 6.49
CA GLU A 158 -0.56 -3.38 7.63
C GLU A 158 -0.56 -2.41 8.82
N LEU A 159 -0.80 -1.11 8.58
CA LEU A 159 -0.86 -0.10 9.64
C LEU A 159 -1.91 -0.40 10.72
N THR A 160 -2.97 -1.13 10.38
CA THR A 160 -4.07 -1.46 11.32
C THR A 160 -4.13 -2.95 11.67
N ARG A 161 -3.21 -3.77 11.15
CA ARG A 161 -3.22 -5.22 11.40
C ARG A 161 -2.79 -5.51 12.84
N HIS A 162 -3.41 -6.51 13.46
CA HIS A 162 -3.04 -7.01 14.80
C HIS A 162 -2.93 -5.92 15.89
N GLY A 163 -3.76 -4.87 15.82
CA GLY A 163 -3.78 -3.77 16.80
C GLY A 163 -3.01 -2.52 16.38
N GLY A 164 -2.31 -2.58 15.23
CA GLY A 164 -1.55 -1.47 14.68
C GLY A 164 -0.05 -1.72 14.77
N MET A 165 0.69 -1.32 13.73
CA MET A 165 2.14 -1.50 13.66
C MET A 165 2.76 -0.39 12.80
N PRO A 166 4.02 -0.02 13.04
CA PRO A 166 4.75 0.81 12.10
C PRO A 166 5.00 0.03 10.80
N VAL A 167 4.95 0.75 9.68
CA VAL A 167 5.18 0.24 8.33
C VAL A 167 6.11 1.20 7.60
N HIS A 168 6.95 0.66 6.73
CA HIS A 168 7.92 1.44 5.98
C HIS A 168 7.67 1.36 4.47
N ILE A 169 7.73 2.52 3.81
CA ILE A 169 7.78 2.67 2.36
C ILE A 169 9.11 3.35 2.01
N ASN A 170 9.95 2.64 1.27
CA ASN A 170 11.12 3.18 0.60
C ASN A 170 10.69 3.73 -0.77
N LEU A 171 10.52 5.05 -0.90
CA LEU A 171 9.92 5.69 -2.07
C LEU A 171 10.99 6.24 -3.01
N GLU A 172 11.12 5.71 -4.21
CA GLU A 172 12.08 6.22 -5.19
C GLU A 172 11.62 7.58 -5.74
N THR A 173 12.57 8.49 -5.91
CA THR A 173 12.34 9.76 -6.62
C THR A 173 13.26 9.91 -7.82
N THR A 174 12.74 10.58 -8.85
CA THR A 174 13.53 11.02 -10.02
C THR A 174 14.01 12.47 -9.90
N PHE A 175 13.79 13.12 -8.74
CA PHE A 175 14.09 14.54 -8.49
C PHE A 175 13.35 15.49 -9.43
N SER A 176 12.11 15.16 -9.80
CA SER A 176 11.33 16.02 -10.65
C SER A 176 11.06 17.36 -9.97
N GLN A 177 11.25 18.45 -10.73
CA GLN A 177 10.86 19.81 -10.30
C GLN A 177 9.54 20.25 -10.93
N ASP A 178 8.87 19.35 -11.67
CA ASP A 178 7.59 19.61 -12.30
C ASP A 178 6.44 19.30 -11.33
N PHE A 179 5.70 20.34 -10.96
CA PHE A 179 4.53 20.32 -10.07
C PHE A 179 3.26 20.80 -10.80
N SER A 180 3.12 20.44 -12.08
CA SER A 180 1.99 20.85 -12.93
C SER A 180 0.74 19.97 -12.83
N VAL A 181 0.81 18.81 -12.16
CA VAL A 181 -0.31 17.84 -12.11
C VAL A 181 -1.37 18.33 -11.13
N GLN A 182 -2.56 18.67 -11.63
CA GLN A 182 -3.63 19.28 -10.83
C GLN A 182 -4.49 18.26 -10.06
N GLU A 183 -4.66 17.06 -10.63
CA GLU A 183 -5.53 16.02 -10.08
C GLU A 183 -4.74 14.73 -9.85
N LEU A 184 -5.07 14.05 -8.75
CA LEU A 184 -4.49 12.75 -8.43
C LEU A 184 -5.08 11.67 -9.36
N PRO A 185 -4.28 10.66 -9.74
CA PRO A 185 -4.77 9.57 -10.57
C PRO A 185 -5.85 8.77 -9.84
N ALA A 186 -6.76 8.16 -10.60
CA ALA A 186 -7.64 7.14 -10.07
C ALA A 186 -6.79 5.94 -9.63
N VAL A 187 -6.97 5.47 -8.39
CA VAL A 187 -6.22 4.36 -7.82
C VAL A 187 -7.14 3.23 -7.36
N ARG A 188 -6.69 1.99 -7.50
CA ARG A 188 -7.43 0.85 -6.97
C ARG A 188 -7.19 0.70 -5.47
N ILE A 189 -8.24 0.91 -4.69
CA ILE A 189 -8.19 0.76 -3.23
C ILE A 189 -8.42 -0.70 -2.85
N ILE A 190 -7.49 -1.29 -2.09
CA ILE A 190 -7.65 -2.63 -1.51
C ILE A 190 -8.06 -2.47 -0.06
N ARG A 191 -9.20 -3.04 0.32
CA ARG A 191 -9.72 -3.00 1.70
C ARG A 191 -9.68 -4.39 2.33
N ARG A 192 -9.26 -4.46 3.60
CA ARG A 192 -9.35 -5.68 4.40
C ARG A 192 -10.70 -5.74 5.10
N ILE A 193 -11.47 -6.78 4.83
CA ILE A 193 -12.75 -7.05 5.49
C ILE A 193 -12.50 -7.99 6.66
N ARG A 194 -12.88 -7.60 7.88
CA ARG A 194 -12.91 -8.46 9.08
C ARG A 194 -14.35 -8.91 9.35
N TYR A 195 -14.52 -9.84 10.28
CA TYR A 195 -15.83 -10.40 10.64
C TYR A 195 -16.87 -9.33 11.00
N ASN A 196 -16.46 -8.24 11.67
CA ASN A 196 -17.33 -7.14 12.08
C ASN A 196 -17.47 -6.01 11.05
N ASN A 197 -16.79 -6.09 9.89
CA ASN A 197 -16.90 -5.04 8.87
C ASN A 197 -18.18 -5.23 8.04
N PRO A 198 -18.77 -4.14 7.53
CA PRO A 198 -19.83 -4.24 6.54
C PRO A 198 -19.30 -5.04 5.35
N ARG A 199 -20.07 -6.05 4.95
CA ARG A 199 -19.73 -6.85 3.78
C ARG A 199 -20.03 -6.04 2.52
N PRO A 200 -19.22 -6.21 1.45
CA PRO A 200 -19.54 -5.60 0.17
C PRO A 200 -20.91 -6.10 -0.29
N GLU A 201 -21.68 -5.20 -0.88
CA GLU A 201 -22.89 -5.58 -1.58
C GLU A 201 -22.53 -6.49 -2.76
N LEU A 202 -23.37 -7.48 -3.03
CA LEU A 202 -23.18 -8.33 -4.19
C LEU A 202 -23.40 -7.49 -5.45
N PRO A 203 -22.53 -7.61 -6.47
CA PRO A 203 -22.72 -6.88 -7.70
C PRO A 203 -24.01 -7.32 -8.40
N ASN A 204 -24.73 -6.36 -8.96
CA ASN A 204 -25.87 -6.64 -9.83
C ASN A 204 -25.35 -7.27 -11.13
N GLY A 205 -25.53 -8.58 -11.30
CA GLY A 205 -25.12 -9.28 -12.51
C GLY A 205 -24.84 -10.76 -12.31
N ARG A 206 -24.11 -11.35 -13.26
CA ARG A 206 -23.66 -12.74 -13.18
C ARG A 206 -22.51 -12.83 -12.19
N ILE A 207 -22.65 -13.70 -11.20
CA ILE A 207 -21.65 -13.88 -10.15
C ILE A 207 -20.85 -15.16 -10.45
N GLY A 208 -19.53 -15.04 -10.39
CA GLY A 208 -18.60 -16.17 -10.50
C GLY A 208 -17.69 -16.24 -9.29
N ILE A 209 -17.45 -17.44 -8.78
CA ILE A 209 -16.48 -17.72 -7.72
C ILE A 209 -15.29 -18.39 -8.36
N TYR A 210 -14.10 -17.79 -8.32
CA TYR A 210 -12.88 -18.44 -8.79
C TYR A 210 -12.21 -19.22 -7.66
N VAL A 211 -11.91 -20.49 -7.92
CA VAL A 211 -11.28 -21.41 -6.98
C VAL A 211 -10.00 -21.94 -7.62
N GLY A 212 -8.86 -21.50 -7.09
CA GLY A 212 -7.53 -22.00 -7.41
C GLY A 212 -7.03 -23.01 -6.38
N ALA A 213 -5.71 -23.14 -6.23
CA ALA A 213 -5.10 -24.01 -5.23
C ALA A 213 -5.45 -23.58 -3.79
N HIS A 214 -5.96 -24.53 -2.99
CA HIS A 214 -6.28 -24.31 -1.58
C HIS A 214 -6.16 -25.59 -0.74
N GLN A 215 -6.13 -25.44 0.59
CA GLN A 215 -6.32 -26.57 1.51
C GLN A 215 -7.74 -27.13 1.38
N GLU A 216 -7.93 -28.41 1.70
CA GLU A 216 -9.24 -29.05 1.61
C GLU A 216 -10.33 -28.23 2.34
N TRP A 217 -11.44 -27.97 1.65
CA TRP A 217 -12.53 -27.19 2.23
C TRP A 217 -13.22 -27.99 3.31
N SER A 218 -13.49 -27.33 4.44
CA SER A 218 -14.42 -27.87 5.43
C SER A 218 -15.78 -28.13 4.79
N LYS A 219 -16.50 -29.14 5.30
CA LYS A 219 -17.87 -29.47 4.87
C LYS A 219 -18.79 -28.23 4.90
N THR A 220 -18.68 -27.43 5.96
CA THR A 220 -19.44 -26.19 6.13
C THR A 220 -19.15 -25.17 5.02
N LEU A 221 -17.89 -24.98 4.64
CA LEU A 221 -17.52 -24.05 3.56
C LEU A 221 -18.09 -24.54 2.22
N PHE A 222 -17.93 -25.83 1.92
CA PHE A 222 -18.46 -26.45 0.71
C PHE A 222 -19.98 -26.27 0.59
N GLU A 223 -20.74 -26.61 1.63
CA GLU A 223 -22.20 -26.48 1.66
C GLU A 223 -22.65 -25.01 1.55
N THR A 224 -21.88 -24.08 2.12
CA THR A 224 -22.16 -22.64 2.02
C THR A 224 -21.98 -22.14 0.60
N VAL A 225 -20.92 -22.56 -0.09
CA VAL A 225 -20.66 -22.19 -1.49
C VAL A 225 -21.74 -22.77 -2.41
N GLU A 226 -22.10 -24.04 -2.26
CA GLU A 226 -23.19 -24.66 -3.04
C GLU A 226 -24.53 -23.94 -2.81
N SER A 227 -24.85 -23.60 -1.55
CA SER A 227 -26.06 -22.84 -1.21
C SER A 227 -26.05 -21.43 -1.79
N PHE A 228 -24.89 -20.78 -1.80
CA PHE A 228 -24.70 -19.47 -2.41
C PHE A 228 -24.92 -19.53 -3.93
N CYS A 229 -24.29 -20.48 -4.61
CA CYS A 229 -24.46 -20.70 -6.04
C CYS A 229 -25.91 -20.97 -6.43
N LYS A 230 -26.61 -21.81 -5.65
CA LYS A 230 -28.03 -22.07 -5.83
C LYS A 230 -28.89 -20.82 -5.67
N LYS A 231 -28.65 -20.00 -4.64
CA LYS A 231 -29.45 -18.82 -4.34
C LYS A 231 -29.25 -17.68 -5.33
N TYR A 232 -28.01 -17.48 -5.79
CA TYR A 232 -27.65 -16.33 -6.63
C TYR A 232 -27.41 -16.69 -8.09
N ASN A 233 -27.70 -17.93 -8.50
CA ASN A 233 -27.41 -18.45 -9.82
C ASN A 233 -25.94 -18.20 -10.24
N ALA A 234 -25.03 -18.46 -9.30
CA ALA A 234 -23.60 -18.24 -9.47
C ALA A 234 -22.89 -19.54 -9.91
N ILE A 235 -21.77 -19.38 -10.62
CA ILE A 235 -20.94 -20.51 -11.07
C ILE A 235 -19.58 -20.50 -10.36
N VAL A 236 -18.99 -21.67 -10.15
CA VAL A 236 -17.67 -21.83 -9.56
C VAL A 236 -16.65 -22.15 -10.65
N PHE A 237 -15.79 -21.21 -10.96
CA PHE A 237 -14.68 -21.35 -11.89
C PHE A 237 -13.52 -22.07 -11.22
N CYS A 238 -13.26 -23.30 -11.67
CA CYS A 238 -12.27 -24.20 -11.10
C CYS A 238 -10.99 -24.22 -11.94
N ASP A 239 -9.85 -23.98 -11.31
CA ASP A 239 -8.56 -24.44 -11.83
C ASP A 239 -8.40 -25.96 -11.61
N HIS A 240 -7.44 -26.57 -12.32
CA HIS A 240 -7.07 -27.98 -12.17
C HIS A 240 -6.69 -28.36 -10.74
N THR A 241 -6.16 -27.41 -9.96
CA THR A 241 -5.73 -27.63 -8.58
C THR A 241 -6.80 -27.31 -7.53
N SER A 242 -8.01 -26.90 -7.95
CA SER A 242 -9.08 -26.52 -7.03
C SER A 242 -9.59 -27.67 -6.16
N ASN A 243 -9.60 -28.90 -6.69
CA ASN A 243 -10.26 -30.05 -6.04
C ASN A 243 -11.73 -29.78 -5.62
N TYR A 244 -12.37 -28.75 -6.18
CA TYR A 244 -13.78 -28.45 -5.94
C TYR A 244 -14.66 -29.33 -6.82
N ARG A 245 -15.54 -30.12 -6.21
CA ARG A 245 -16.39 -31.12 -6.88
C ARG A 245 -17.89 -30.82 -6.76
N GLY A 246 -18.24 -29.56 -6.52
CA GLY A 246 -19.64 -29.13 -6.40
C GLY A 246 -20.39 -29.13 -7.74
N GLN A 247 -21.72 -29.12 -7.67
CA GLN A 247 -22.58 -29.17 -8.86
C GLN A 247 -22.40 -27.95 -9.77
N TYR A 248 -22.05 -26.80 -9.19
CA TYR A 248 -21.87 -25.54 -9.91
C TYR A 248 -20.44 -25.33 -10.44
N SER A 249 -19.62 -26.39 -10.49
CA SER A 249 -18.24 -26.32 -10.96
C SER A 249 -18.12 -26.15 -12.48
N CYS A 250 -17.15 -25.34 -12.91
CA CYS A 250 -16.85 -25.08 -14.30
C CYS A 250 -15.34 -24.93 -14.48
N PHE A 251 -14.73 -25.84 -15.24
CA PHE A 251 -13.29 -25.81 -15.49
C PHE A 251 -12.94 -24.69 -16.47
N VAL A 252 -12.25 -23.65 -15.98
CA VAL A 252 -11.91 -22.46 -16.79
C VAL A 252 -11.06 -22.84 -17.98
N SER A 253 -10.09 -23.73 -17.79
CA SER A 253 -9.22 -24.21 -18.85
C SER A 253 -9.99 -24.80 -20.03
N ARG A 254 -11.11 -25.49 -19.79
CA ARG A 254 -11.95 -26.05 -20.86
C ARG A 254 -12.75 -24.99 -21.62
N LEU A 255 -13.13 -23.89 -20.95
CA LEU A 255 -13.83 -22.78 -21.57
C LEU A 255 -12.90 -21.93 -22.44
N THR A 256 -11.70 -21.61 -21.92
CA THR A 256 -10.80 -20.66 -22.59
C THR A 256 -9.97 -21.30 -23.69
N SER A 257 -9.63 -22.60 -23.56
CA SER A 257 -8.87 -23.31 -24.60
C SER A 257 -9.68 -23.64 -25.87
N GLN A 258 -11.02 -23.53 -25.85
CA GLN A 258 -11.83 -23.74 -27.06
C GLN A 258 -11.72 -22.59 -28.06
N VAL A 259 -11.40 -21.37 -27.61
CA VAL A 259 -11.28 -20.20 -28.51
C VAL A 259 -10.04 -20.30 -29.40
N GLU A 260 -8.98 -20.96 -28.92
CA GLU A 260 -7.74 -21.18 -29.69
C GLU A 260 -7.84 -22.29 -30.74
N TYR A 261 -8.91 -23.10 -30.73
CA TYR A 261 -9.14 -24.17 -31.71
C TYR A 261 -9.98 -23.75 -32.92
N LEU A 262 -10.47 -22.50 -32.96
CA LEU A 262 -11.30 -21.96 -34.05
C LEU A 262 -10.54 -20.97 -34.95
N ALA A 263 -9.20 -20.95 -34.90
CA ALA A 263 -8.34 -20.19 -35.80
C ALA A 263 -7.69 -21.11 -36.85
#